data_AF-A0A140PR74-F1
#
_entry.id   AF-A0A140PR74-F1
#
_cell.length_a   1.000
_cell.length_b   1.000
_cell.length_c   1.000
_cell.angle_alpha   90.00
_cell.angle_beta   90.00
_cell.angle_gamma   90.00
#
_symmetry.space_group_name_H-M   'P 1'
#
loop_
_entity.id
_entity.type
_entity.pdbx_description
1 polymer ?
#
loop_
_entity_poly.entity_id
_entity_poly.type
_entity_poly.pdbx_seq_one_letter_code
_entity_poly.pdbx_strand_id
1 'polypeptide(L)' 'MKNLKELYKEWRELTEGLMEDFPNTSVDCGESRVREDFSAYAELKEIISFEEMWELEKEYKKEN' A
#
# COMPACT_ATOMS: atom_id res chain seq x y z
N MET A 1 -1.97 -11.83 -14.24
CA MET A 1 -2.21 -11.45 -12.84
C MET A 1 -1.33 -10.26 -12.57
N LYS A 2 -1.87 -9.15 -12.06
CA LYS A 2 -1.04 -8.00 -11.68
C LYS A 2 -0.12 -8.43 -10.53
N ASN A 3 1.14 -7.99 -10.54
CA ASN A 3 2.09 -8.30 -9.49
C ASN A 3 1.84 -7.35 -8.32
N LEU A 4 1.21 -7.84 -7.25
CA LEU A 4 0.86 -7.01 -6.09
C LEU A 4 2.09 -6.39 -5.42
N LYS A 5 3.27 -7.03 -5.53
CA LYS A 5 4.51 -6.50 -4.95
C LYS A 5 4.99 -5.25 -5.68
N GLU A 6 5.00 -5.29 -7.02
CA GLU A 6 5.37 -4.14 -7.84
C GLU A 6 4.38 -3.00 -7.65
N LEU A 7 3.08 -3.29 -7.70
CA LEU A 7 2.04 -2.28 -7.43
C LEU A 7 2.14 -1.68 -6.04
N TYR A 8 2.44 -2.50 -5.04
CA TYR A 8 2.60 -2.03 -3.67
C TYR A 8 3.83 -1.12 -3.56
N LYS A 9 4.95 -1.48 -4.19
CA LYS A 9 6.15 -0.62 -4.26
C LYS A 9 5.84 0.73 -4.92
N GLU A 10 5.22 0.72 -6.11
CA GLU A 10 4.86 1.94 -6.83
C GLU A 10 3.89 2.82 -6.00
N TRP A 11 2.89 2.20 -5.37
CA TRP A 11 1.97 2.88 -4.46
C TRP A 11 2.69 3.43 -3.22
N ARG A 12 3.65 2.71 -2.64
CA ARG A 12 4.45 3.18 -1.49
C ARG A 12 5.19 4.46 -1.85
N GLU A 13 5.97 4.43 -2.91
CA GLU A 13 6.80 5.56 -3.35
C GLU A 13 5.95 6.79 -3.68
N LEU A 14 4.83 6.60 -4.38
CA LEU A 14 3.89 7.67 -4.69
C LEU A 14 3.26 8.26 -3.41
N THR A 15 2.80 7.41 -2.50
CA THR A 15 2.11 7.85 -1.28
C THR A 15 3.06 8.55 -0.32
N GLU A 16 4.30 8.08 -0.19
CA GLU A 16 5.35 8.73 0.59
C GLU A 16 5.72 10.10 0.02
N GLY A 17 5.84 10.22 -1.31
CA GLY A 17 6.09 11.51 -1.97
C GLY A 17 4.96 12.52 -1.75
N LEU A 18 3.71 12.07 -1.64
CA LEU A 18 2.56 12.93 -1.38
C LEU A 18 2.46 13.38 0.09
N MET A 19 3.15 12.73 1.03
CA MET A 19 3.06 13.10 2.46
C MET A 19 3.59 14.50 2.74
N GLU A 20 4.53 15.00 1.94
CA GLU A 20 5.07 16.36 2.08
C GLU A 20 3.98 17.41 1.84
N ASP A 21 3.12 17.20 0.85
CA ASP A 21 2.02 18.10 0.50
C ASP A 21 0.71 17.77 1.24
N PHE A 22 0.53 16.52 1.65
CA PHE A 22 -0.68 16.00 2.28
C PHE A 22 -0.36 15.29 3.61
N PRO A 23 -0.22 16.04 4.72
CA PRO A 23 0.22 15.51 6.02
C PRO A 23 -0.75 14.53 6.68
N ASN A 24 -1.98 14.41 6.17
CA ASN A 24 -2.98 13.44 6.63
C ASN A 24 -2.95 12.13 5.84
N THR A 25 -1.98 11.97 4.94
CA THR A 25 -1.76 10.71 4.21
C THR A 25 -1.09 9.72 5.13
N SER A 26 -1.59 8.48 5.15
CA SER A 26 -1.02 7.39 5.93
C SER A 26 -0.75 6.19 5.03
N VAL A 27 0.11 5.34 5.56
CA VAL A 27 0.69 4.17 4.90
C VAL A 27 0.77 2.98 5.83
N ASP A 28 0.31 3.18 7.06
CA ASP A 28 0.19 2.13 8.04
C ASP A 28 -0.91 1.16 7.60
N CYS A 29 -0.51 -0.04 7.19
CA CYS A 29 -1.44 -1.11 6.81
C CYS A 29 -2.41 -1.53 7.94
N GLY A 30 -2.13 -1.17 9.20
CA GLY A 30 -3.04 -1.30 10.33
C GLY A 30 -4.30 -0.43 10.20
N GLU A 31 -4.24 0.66 9.44
CA GLU A 31 -5.39 1.51 9.15
C GLU A 31 -6.26 0.92 8.03
N SER A 32 -7.57 0.83 8.25
CA SER A 32 -8.49 0.30 7.22
C SER A 32 -8.49 1.16 5.96
N ARG A 33 -8.41 2.49 6.12
CA ARG A 33 -8.37 3.45 5.01
C ARG A 33 -7.16 3.22 4.11
N VAL A 34 -6.00 2.90 4.69
CA VAL A 34 -4.79 2.62 3.92
C VAL A 34 -4.96 1.36 3.05
N ARG A 35 -5.59 0.32 3.61
CA ARG A 35 -5.93 -0.90 2.87
C ARG A 35 -6.95 -0.63 1.77
N GLU A 36 -7.95 0.21 2.01
CA GLU A 36 -8.91 0.66 1.00
C GLU A 36 -8.22 1.42 -0.13
N ASP A 37 -7.35 2.38 0.20
CA ASP A 37 -6.61 3.21 -0.76
C ASP A 37 -5.72 2.34 -1.66
N PHE A 38 -4.96 1.40 -1.09
CA PHE A 38 -4.15 0.46 -1.88
C PHE A 38 -5.02 -0.48 -2.72
N SER A 39 -6.12 -0.99 -2.18
CA SER A 39 -7.02 -1.89 -2.93
C SER A 39 -7.65 -1.18 -4.12
N ALA A 40 -8.01 0.08 -3.97
CA ALA A 40 -8.49 0.92 -5.06
C ALA A 40 -7.38 1.16 -6.10
N TYR A 41 -6.16 1.49 -5.66
CA TYR A 41 -5.00 1.68 -6.54
C TYR A 41 -4.68 0.41 -7.35
N ALA A 42 -4.68 -0.76 -6.71
CA ALA A 42 -4.40 -2.04 -7.36
C ALA A 42 -5.58 -2.59 -8.18
N GLU A 43 -6.75 -1.92 -8.13
CA GLU A 43 -8.02 -2.35 -8.73
C GLU A 43 -8.44 -3.76 -8.26
N LEU A 44 -8.29 -4.01 -6.96
CA LEU A 44 -8.74 -5.27 -6.34
C LEU A 44 -10.27 -5.30 -6.28
N LYS A 45 -10.83 -6.51 -6.42
CA LYS A 45 -12.28 -6.72 -6.28
C LYS A 45 -12.75 -6.55 -4.84
N GLU A 46 -11.87 -6.81 -3.90
CA GLU A 46 -12.14 -6.78 -2.46
C GLU A 46 -11.01 -6.00 -1.77
N ILE A 47 -11.30 -5.44 -0.60
CA ILE A 47 -10.29 -4.76 0.20
C ILE A 47 -9.29 -5.80 0.69
N ILE A 48 -8.01 -5.56 0.45
CA ILE A 48 -6.92 -6.41 0.93
C ILE A 48 -7.00 -6.57 2.44
N SER A 49 -6.77 -7.80 2.92
CA SER A 49 -6.69 -8.03 4.36
C SER A 49 -5.43 -7.38 4.94
N PHE A 50 -5.43 -7.16 6.26
CA PHE A 50 -4.23 -6.71 6.97
C PHE A 50 -3.07 -7.68 6.76
N GLU A 51 -3.32 -8.98 6.85
CA GLU A 51 -2.30 -10.01 6.72
C GLU A 51 -1.66 -9.99 5.33
N GLU A 52 -2.46 -9.89 4.27
CA GLU A 52 -1.95 -9.80 2.90
C GLU A 52 -1.14 -8.53 2.66
N MET A 53 -1.61 -7.36 3.10
CA MET A 53 -0.85 -6.12 2.96
C MET A 53 0.41 -6.10 3.83
N TRP A 54 0.38 -6.77 4.98
CA TRP A 54 1.54 -6.93 5.86
C TRP A 54 2.63 -7.82 5.24
N GLU A 55 2.27 -8.85 4.46
CA GLU A 55 3.26 -9.58 3.66
C GLU A 55 3.94 -8.65 2.65
N LEU A 56 3.16 -7.83 1.93
CA LEU A 56 3.70 -6.86 0.97
C LEU A 56 4.65 -5.85 1.64
N GLU A 57 4.26 -5.33 2.81
CA GLU A 57 5.09 -4.44 3.63
C GLU A 57 6.42 -5.10 4.04
N LYS A 58 6.38 -6.36 4.50
CA LYS A 58 7.58 -7.12 4.88
C LYS A 58 8.50 -7.37 3.69
N GLU A 59 7.95 -7.59 2.51
CA GLU A 59 8.75 -7.77 1.30
C GLU A 59 9.37 -6.46 0.84
N TYR A 60 8.60 -5.37 0.81
CA TYR A 60 9.11 -4.03 0.51
C TYR A 60 10.28 -3.63 1.43
N LYS A 61 10.19 -3.91 2.73
CA LYS A 61 11.26 -3.65 3.72
C LYS A 61 12.48 -4.58 3.62
N LYS A 62 12.39 -5.70 2.91
CA LYS A 62 13.55 -6.57 2.66
C LYS A 62 14.36 -6.12 1.45
N GLU A 63 13.71 -5.47 0.50
CA GLU A 63 14.31 -5.03 -0.76
C GLU A 63 14.88 -3.59 -0.70
N ASN A 64 14.56 -2.82 0.35
CA ASN A 64 15.05 -1.47 0.64
C ASN A 64 15.80 -1.41 1.98
#